data_AF-A0A950J887-F1
#
_entry.id   AF-A0A950J887-F1
#
_cell.length_a   1.000
_cell.length_b   1.000
_cell.length_c   1.000
_cell.angle_alpha   90.00
_cell.angle_beta   90.00
_cell.angle_gamma   90.00
#
_symmetry.space_group_name_H-M   'P 1'
#
loop_
_entity.id
_entity.type
_entity.pdbx_description
1 polymer ?
#
loop_
_entity_poly.entity_id
_entity_poly.type
_entity_poly.pdbx_seq_one_letter_code
_entity_poly.pdbx_strand_id
1 'polypeptide(L)'
;MARTDRTSASRMASASKASVSYAGTITTTGKSQAIRLEKALFRSHPEFRQKTKVQAHVIGPGTMLVSVTDPDETESAEDPVIAAFLSFLDREIEHAPERIKPLSATRIEEARSLTKDVEVSDDESLPDDVTL
;
A
#
# COMPACT_ATOMS: atom_id res chain seq x y z
N MET A 1 16.28 3.63 -37.31
CA MET A 1 16.06 2.45 -36.44
C MET A 1 16.68 2.74 -35.07
N ALA A 2 16.07 2.19 -34.01
CA ALA A 2 16.47 2.17 -32.59
C ALA A 2 16.03 3.36 -31.70
N ARG A 3 14.90 3.13 -31.02
CA ARG A 3 14.47 3.70 -29.73
C ARG A 3 15.36 3.12 -28.61
N THR A 4 15.71 3.89 -27.57
CA THR A 4 15.31 3.61 -26.17
C THR A 4 15.84 4.65 -25.18
N ASP A 5 14.87 5.19 -24.44
CA ASP A 5 14.82 5.67 -23.07
C ASP A 5 16.11 5.78 -22.24
N ARG A 6 16.41 7.02 -21.82
CA ARG A 6 17.25 7.31 -20.65
C ARG A 6 16.42 8.07 -19.61
N THR A 7 15.38 7.40 -19.10
CA THR A 7 14.61 7.87 -17.94
C THR A 7 14.60 6.77 -16.89
N SER A 8 15.63 6.71 -16.05
CA SER A 8 15.62 5.92 -14.80
C SER A 8 16.67 6.40 -13.79
N ALA A 9 16.93 7.71 -13.76
CA ALA A 9 17.85 8.32 -12.80
C ALA A 9 17.20 8.67 -11.45
N SER A 10 15.98 8.20 -11.13
CA SER A 10 15.29 8.60 -9.89
C SER A 10 14.73 7.46 -9.03
N ARG A 11 15.07 6.19 -9.28
CA ARG A 11 14.59 5.05 -8.46
C ARG A 11 15.68 4.32 -7.67
N MET A 12 16.75 5.04 -7.31
CA MET A 12 17.85 4.51 -6.48
C MET A 12 18.18 5.39 -5.27
N ALA A 13 17.17 6.08 -4.71
CA ALA A 13 17.32 6.84 -3.47
C ALA A 13 16.29 6.39 -2.42
N SER A 14 16.34 5.11 -2.06
CA SER A 14 16.11 4.72 -0.67
C SER A 14 17.18 3.70 -0.35
N ALA A 15 18.29 4.23 0.14
CA ALA A 15 19.49 3.49 0.47
C ALA A 15 19.17 2.38 1.47
N SER A 16 19.59 1.17 1.11
CA SER A 16 19.81 0.05 2.03
C SER A 16 20.46 0.56 3.32
N LYS A 17 19.66 0.68 4.39
CA LYS A 17 20.20 0.58 5.74
C LYS A 17 20.65 -0.86 5.89
N ALA A 18 21.95 -1.08 6.11
CA ALA A 18 22.53 -2.39 6.33
C ALA A 18 21.64 -3.19 7.30
N SER A 19 21.16 -4.35 6.85
CA SER A 19 20.28 -5.21 7.64
C SER A 19 21.07 -5.75 8.84
N VAL A 20 20.80 -5.21 10.03
CA VAL A 20 21.34 -5.76 11.28
C VAL A 20 20.57 -7.05 11.58
N SER A 21 21.29 -8.18 11.64
CA SER A 21 20.72 -9.46 12.03
C SER A 21 20.73 -9.62 13.54
N TYR A 22 19.64 -10.08 14.12
CA TYR A 22 19.55 -10.43 15.54
C TYR A 22 19.26 -11.92 15.70
N ALA A 23 19.96 -12.58 16.62
CA ALA A 23 19.78 -14.01 16.85
C ALA A 23 18.64 -14.30 17.83
N GLY A 24 18.04 -15.49 17.71
CA GLY A 24 16.97 -15.93 18.60
C GLY A 24 16.79 -17.44 18.60
N THR A 25 15.91 -17.91 19.49
CA THR A 25 15.58 -19.33 19.65
C THR A 25 14.07 -19.54 19.72
N ILE A 26 13.62 -20.72 19.29
CA ILE A 26 12.24 -21.15 19.50
C ILE A 26 12.14 -21.78 20.89
N THR A 27 11.13 -21.36 21.65
CA THR A 27 10.85 -21.87 23.00
C THR A 27 9.39 -22.23 23.13
N THR A 28 9.08 -23.15 24.04
CA THR A 28 7.69 -23.53 24.33
C THR A 28 7.17 -22.69 25.50
N THR A 29 6.02 -22.04 25.28
CA THR A 29 5.29 -21.25 26.27
C THR A 29 3.89 -21.84 26.43
N GLY A 30 3.67 -22.61 27.50
CA GLY A 30 2.41 -23.32 27.71
C GLY A 30 2.13 -24.31 26.58
N LYS A 31 1.04 -24.10 25.83
CA LYS A 31 0.65 -24.91 24.67
C LYS A 31 1.13 -24.34 23.32
N SER A 32 1.90 -23.26 23.34
CA SER A 32 2.31 -22.52 22.13
C SER A 32 3.83 -22.45 22.00
N GLN A 33 4.30 -22.15 20.79
CA GLN A 33 5.70 -21.80 20.54
C GLN A 33 5.87 -20.28 20.55
N ALA A 34 7.04 -19.83 20.99
CA ALA A 34 7.42 -18.42 21.03
C ALA A 34 8.85 -18.25 20.49
N ILE A 35 9.04 -17.17 19.73
CA ILE A 35 10.37 -16.75 19.26
C ILE A 35 10.97 -15.84 20.34
N ARG A 36 12.10 -16.27 20.93
CA ARG A 36 12.88 -15.47 21.86
C ARG A 36 14.02 -14.79 21.11
N LEU A 37 13.91 -13.49 20.90
CA LEU A 37 14.96 -12.66 20.31
C LEU A 37 15.84 -12.05 21.40
N GLU A 38 17.09 -11.73 21.06
CA GLU A 38 18.02 -11.09 21.99
C GLU A 38 17.56 -9.70 22.43
N LYS A 39 17.94 -9.31 23.66
CA LYS A 39 17.56 -8.00 24.25
C LYS A 39 18.09 -6.80 23.44
N ALA A 40 19.14 -6.99 22.64
CA ALA A 40 19.72 -5.95 21.81
C ALA A 40 18.70 -5.42 20.78
N LEU A 41 17.91 -6.32 20.16
CA LEU A 41 16.86 -5.94 19.20
C LEU A 41 15.87 -4.96 19.80
N PHE A 42 15.35 -5.23 20.98
CA PHE A 42 14.34 -4.37 21.62
C PHE A 42 14.91 -3.05 22.16
N ARG A 43 16.24 -2.94 22.25
CA ARG A 43 16.92 -1.69 22.61
C ARG A 43 17.14 -0.80 21.39
N SER A 44 17.51 -1.37 20.25
CA SER A 44 17.70 -0.64 18.98
C SER A 44 16.39 -0.38 18.24
N HIS A 45 15.41 -1.26 18.40
CA HIS A 45 14.09 -1.23 17.77
C HIS A 45 13.00 -1.24 18.86
N PRO A 46 12.76 -0.08 19.52
CA PRO A 46 11.76 0.03 20.59
C PRO A 46 10.32 -0.24 20.14
N GLU A 47 10.04 -0.20 18.83
CA GLU A 47 8.76 -0.55 18.23
C GLU A 47 8.30 -1.98 18.59
N PHE A 48 9.21 -2.93 18.81
CA PHE A 48 8.87 -4.32 19.15
C PHE A 48 8.73 -4.60 20.66
N ARG A 49 8.61 -3.58 21.52
CA ARG A 49 8.56 -3.76 22.99
C ARG A 49 7.23 -4.38 23.46
N GLN A 50 7.17 -4.69 24.75
CA GLN A 50 6.06 -5.40 25.38
C GLN A 50 4.69 -4.76 25.07
N LYS A 51 3.68 -5.61 24.86
CA LYS A 51 2.27 -5.26 24.53
C LYS A 51 2.04 -4.72 23.12
N THR A 52 3.08 -4.59 22.29
CA THR A 52 2.91 -4.33 20.85
C THR A 52 2.35 -5.58 20.16
N LYS A 53 1.33 -5.41 19.32
CA LYS A 53 0.85 -6.48 18.43
C LYS A 53 1.80 -6.61 17.25
N VAL A 54 2.14 -7.84 16.90
CA VAL A 54 3.01 -8.13 15.76
C VAL A 54 2.37 -9.17 14.86
N GLN A 55 2.63 -9.06 13.57
CA GLN A 55 2.19 -10.02 12.56
C GLN A 55 3.41 -10.64 11.88
N ALA A 56 3.35 -11.96 11.70
CA ALA A 56 4.36 -12.72 10.97
C ALA A 56 3.82 -13.13 9.61
N HIS A 57 4.47 -12.70 8.54
CA HIS A 57 4.18 -13.07 7.16
C HIS A 57 5.24 -14.03 6.65
N VAL A 58 4.84 -15.21 6.17
CA VAL A 58 5.75 -16.15 5.52
C VAL A 58 5.96 -15.70 4.08
N ILE A 59 7.19 -15.31 3.75
CA ILE A 59 7.56 -14.83 2.39
C ILE A 59 8.34 -15.86 1.57
N GLY A 60 8.71 -16.99 2.20
CA GLY A 60 9.38 -18.11 1.54
C GLY A 60 9.77 -19.20 2.53
N PRO A 61 10.34 -20.33 2.04
CA PRO A 61 10.78 -21.41 2.91
C PRO A 61 11.79 -20.94 3.96
N GLY A 62 11.50 -21.20 5.24
CA GLY A 62 12.35 -20.81 6.37
C GLY A 62 12.49 -19.30 6.60
N THR A 63 11.74 -18.47 5.86
CA THR A 63 11.87 -17.02 5.88
C THR A 63 10.52 -16.37 6.21
N MET A 64 10.51 -15.53 7.25
CA MET A 64 9.34 -14.74 7.60
C MET A 64 9.72 -13.27 7.82
N LEU A 65 8.78 -12.40 7.47
CA LEU A 65 8.80 -10.99 7.82
C LEU A 65 7.93 -10.78 9.07
N VAL A 66 8.46 -10.10 10.08
CA VAL A 66 7.69 -9.74 11.28
C VAL A 66 7.52 -8.22 11.29
N SER A 67 6.27 -7.76 11.31
CA SER A 67 5.90 -6.35 11.38
C SER A 67 5.13 -6.05 12.67
N VAL A 68 5.19 -4.80 13.11
CA VAL A 68 4.27 -4.28 14.13
C VAL A 68 2.94 -3.98 13.45
N THR A 69 1.85 -4.39 14.08
CA THR A 69 0.49 -4.04 13.63
C THR A 69 -0.02 -2.94 14.55
N ASP A 70 -0.24 -1.74 14.02
CA ASP A 70 -0.95 -0.71 14.75
C ASP A 70 -2.45 -1.10 14.78
N PRO A 71 -3.08 -1.27 15.95
CA PRO A 71 -4.51 -1.59 16.01
C PRO A 71 -5.39 -0.46 15.43
N ASP A 72 -4.85 0.73 15.24
CA ASP A 72 -5.54 1.89 14.66
C ASP A 72 -5.36 2.01 13.13
N GLU A 73 -4.55 1.15 12.49
CA GLU A 73 -4.39 1.12 11.01
C GLU A 73 -5.43 0.22 10.31
N THR A 74 -6.31 -0.42 11.07
CA THR A 74 -7.46 -1.12 10.48
C THR A 74 -8.48 -0.09 9.99
N GLU A 75 -8.60 0.01 8.65
CA GLU A 75 -9.67 0.63 7.86
C GLU A 75 -9.58 2.14 7.52
N SER A 76 -8.49 2.83 7.80
CA SER A 76 -8.29 4.22 7.33
C SER A 76 -6.90 4.50 6.75
N ALA A 77 -6.15 3.46 6.37
CA ALA A 77 -5.01 3.65 5.51
C ALA A 77 -5.54 4.08 4.14
N GLU A 78 -5.57 5.39 3.89
CA GLU A 78 -5.76 5.93 2.54
C GLU A 78 -4.92 5.08 1.58
N ASP A 79 -5.57 4.47 0.59
CA ASP A 79 -4.86 3.67 -0.40
C ASP A 79 -3.70 4.54 -0.94
N PRO A 80 -2.44 4.11 -0.79
CA PRO A 80 -1.29 4.93 -1.15
C PRO A 80 -1.31 5.35 -2.62
N VAL A 81 -1.96 4.56 -3.49
CA VAL A 81 -2.19 4.91 -4.89
C VAL A 81 -3.20 6.05 -5.00
N ILE A 82 -4.33 5.97 -4.29
CA ILE A 82 -5.35 7.01 -4.26
C ILE A 82 -4.79 8.29 -3.65
N ALA A 83 -4.06 8.21 -2.53
CA ALA A 83 -3.42 9.35 -1.89
C ALA A 83 -2.41 10.05 -2.83
N ALA A 84 -1.59 9.27 -3.54
CA ALA A 84 -0.65 9.81 -4.53
C ALA A 84 -1.37 10.46 -5.72
N PHE A 85 -2.46 9.86 -6.20
CA PHE A 85 -3.26 10.40 -7.29
C PHE A 85 -3.95 11.71 -6.90
N LEU A 86 -4.58 11.77 -5.72
CA LEU A 86 -5.23 12.98 -5.22
C LEU A 86 -4.21 14.09 -4.98
N SER A 87 -3.04 13.77 -4.43
CA SER A 87 -1.94 14.75 -4.27
C SER A 87 -1.44 15.30 -5.60
N PHE A 88 -1.45 14.48 -6.66
CA PHE A 88 -1.14 14.94 -8.01
C PHE A 88 -2.21 15.90 -8.54
N LEU A 89 -3.49 15.56 -8.38
CA LEU A 89 -4.60 16.42 -8.81
C LEU A 89 -4.58 17.77 -8.08
N ASP A 90 -4.36 17.77 -6.77
CA ASP A 90 -4.29 18.98 -5.96
C ASP A 90 -3.24 19.97 -6.50
N ARG A 91 -2.02 19.48 -6.75
CA ARG A 91 -0.94 20.27 -7.35
C ARG A 91 -1.29 20.79 -8.74
N GLU A 92 -1.93 19.98 -9.58
CA GLU A 92 -2.31 20.41 -10.93
C GLU A 92 -3.42 21.47 -10.89
N ILE A 93 -4.36 21.39 -9.94
CA ILE A 93 -5.41 22.37 -9.75
C ILE A 93 -4.82 23.73 -9.33
N GLU A 94 -3.85 23.73 -8.42
CA GLU A 94 -3.17 24.95 -7.98
C GLU A 94 -2.29 25.57 -9.07
N HIS A 95 -1.52 24.75 -9.81
CA HIS A 95 -0.51 25.25 -10.74
C HIS A 95 -1.01 25.50 -12.16
N ALA A 96 -2.09 24.85 -12.59
CA ALA A 96 -2.61 24.96 -13.96
C ALA A 96 -4.15 24.95 -13.99
N PRO A 97 -4.84 25.89 -13.30
CA PRO A 97 -6.30 25.93 -13.23
C PRO A 97 -6.96 26.04 -14.62
N GLU A 98 -6.29 26.61 -15.61
CA GLU A 98 -6.76 26.71 -16.99
C GLU A 98 -6.93 25.36 -17.71
N ARG A 99 -6.32 24.28 -17.18
CA ARG A 99 -6.49 22.92 -17.69
C ARG A 99 -7.80 22.28 -17.22
N ILE A 100 -8.41 22.81 -16.16
CA ILE A 100 -9.71 22.35 -15.66
C ILE A 100 -10.79 22.93 -16.57
N LYS A 101 -11.36 22.07 -17.42
CA LYS A 101 -12.40 22.47 -18.37
C LYS A 101 -13.78 22.06 -17.85
N PRO A 102 -14.78 22.95 -17.93
CA PRO A 102 -16.16 22.57 -17.67
C PRO A 102 -16.57 21.41 -18.57
N LEU A 103 -17.37 20.50 -18.02
CA LEU A 103 -17.92 19.39 -18.79
C LEU A 103 -18.94 19.95 -19.80
N SER A 104 -18.64 19.83 -21.10
CA SER A 104 -19.51 20.32 -22.17
C SER A 104 -20.74 19.44 -22.36
N ALA A 105 -21.86 20.02 -22.81
CA ALA A 105 -23.07 19.26 -23.15
C ALA A 105 -22.80 18.14 -24.18
N THR A 106 -21.96 18.39 -25.19
CA THR A 106 -21.58 17.38 -26.19
C THR A 106 -20.88 16.16 -25.58
N ARG A 107 -19.97 16.37 -24.62
CA ARG A 107 -19.31 15.28 -23.86
C ARG A 107 -20.31 14.48 -23.03
N ILE A 108 -21.33 15.13 -22.48
CA ILE A 108 -22.39 14.46 -21.72
C ILE A 108 -23.25 13.59 -22.66
N GLU A 109 -23.62 14.12 -23.83
CA GLU A 109 -24.36 13.36 -24.84
C GLU A 109 -23.55 12.18 -25.38
N GLU A 110 -22.26 12.38 -25.63
CA GLU A 110 -21.33 11.31 -26.01
C GLU A 110 -21.27 10.21 -24.95
N ALA A 111 -21.09 10.58 -23.68
CA ALA A 111 -21.11 9.62 -22.57
C ALA A 111 -22.43 8.84 -22.50
N ARG A 112 -23.58 9.53 -22.61
CA ARG A 112 -24.90 8.89 -22.65
C ARG A 112 -25.06 7.93 -23.83
N SER A 113 -24.52 8.30 -24.99
CA SER A 113 -24.56 7.45 -26.18
C SER A 113 -23.72 6.18 -25.98
N LEU A 114 -22.54 6.31 -25.38
CA LEU A 114 -21.64 5.19 -25.09
C LEU A 114 -22.20 4.22 -24.05
N THR A 115 -22.97 4.72 -23.08
CA THR A 115 -23.53 3.90 -21.98
C THR A 115 -24.99 3.51 -22.19
N LYS A 116 -25.58 3.76 -23.37
CA LYS A 116 -27.04 3.66 -23.59
C LYS A 116 -27.66 2.29 -23.30
N ASP A 117 -26.88 1.22 -23.43
CA ASP A 117 -27.32 -0.18 -23.26
C ASP A 117 -26.75 -0.81 -21.97
N VAL A 118 -26.14 -0.01 -21.09
CA VAL A 118 -25.61 -0.47 -19.80
C VAL A 118 -26.67 -0.25 -18.74
N GLU A 119 -27.27 -1.34 -18.27
CA GLU A 119 -28.15 -1.32 -17.09
C GLU A 119 -27.27 -1.41 -15.83
N VAL A 120 -27.48 -0.49 -14.89
CA VAL A 120 -26.76 -0.43 -13.61
C VAL A 120 -27.76 -0.17 -12.50
N SER A 121 -27.59 -0.87 -11.38
CA SER A 121 -28.37 -0.66 -10.15
C SER A 121 -27.42 -0.44 -8.97
N ASP A 122 -27.68 0.60 -8.18
CA ASP A 122 -26.84 0.93 -7.01
C ASP A 122 -26.88 -0.17 -5.93
N ASP A 123 -27.96 -0.95 -5.90
CA ASP A 123 -28.14 -2.09 -4.99
C ASP A 123 -27.61 -3.42 -5.56
N GLU A 124 -27.00 -3.39 -6.76
CA GLU A 124 -26.47 -4.60 -7.39
C GLU A 124 -25.19 -5.06 -6.69
N SER A 125 -25.16 -6.32 -6.26
CA SER A 125 -23.96 -6.94 -5.72
C SER A 125 -22.94 -7.13 -6.84
N LEU A 126 -21.74 -6.57 -6.66
CA LEU A 126 -20.61 -6.90 -7.51
C LEU A 126 -20.31 -8.41 -7.43
N PRO A 127 -19.99 -9.06 -8.55
CA PRO A 127 -19.64 -10.47 -8.56
C PRO A 127 -18.25 -10.70 -7.95
N ASP A 128 -18.04 -11.88 -7.37
CA ASP A 128 -16.85 -12.25 -6.58
C ASP A 128 -15.52 -12.20 -7.36
N ASP A 129 -15.58 -12.11 -8.69
CA ASP A 129 -14.44 -12.00 -9.60
C ASP A 129 -13.99 -10.54 -9.87
N VAL A 130 -14.73 -9.55 -9.34
CA VAL A 130 -14.37 -8.14 -9.36
C VAL A 130 -13.78 -7.76 -8.00
N THR A 131 -12.45 -7.71 -7.93
CA THR A 131 -11.73 -7.18 -6.76
C THR A 131 -11.50 -5.68 -6.92
N LEU A 132 -12.04 -4.87 -6.00
CA LEU A 132 -11.75 -3.44 -5.85
C LEU A 132 -10.39 -3.21 -5.19
#